data_AF-A0A239KGS4-F1
#
_entry.id   AF-A0A239KGS4-F1
#
_cell.length_a   1.000
_cell.length_b   1.000
_cell.length_c   1.000
_cell.angle_alpha   90.00
_cell.angle_beta   90.00
_cell.angle_gamma   90.00
#
_symmetry.space_group_name_H-M   'P 1'
#
loop_
_entity.id
_entity.type
_entity.pdbx_description
1 polymer ?
#
loop_
_entity_poly.entity_id
_entity_poly.type
_entity_poly.pdbx_seq_one_letter_code
_entity_poly.pdbx_strand_id
1 'polypeptide(L)'
;MALKELGYYKEDYQSQDINMRNAIVRFQSDLNLNVDGSFGKISLKALEKRMIDENFKYPDDVDNPPTDKEWIVINKTKRILTYYRGKEVIKKYPIAQGKNPSYTPEGKFTIVNKMVNPRWGGAGIATPVAGGSPENPLGYRWMGVSYKGGGSIGIHGNNSPTSIGTNASLGCIRMINSDVEELFEVVKLNIPVWIGSHEKLQQWGVYNNSYID
;
A
#
# COMPACT_ATOMS: atom_id res chain seq x y z
N MET A 1 -19.20 12.35 5.52
CA MET A 1 -20.40 11.73 4.92
C MET A 1 -20.05 11.14 3.56
N ALA A 2 -19.60 11.95 2.59
CA ALA A 2 -19.28 11.49 1.22
C ALA A 2 -18.30 10.29 1.13
N LEU A 3 -17.16 10.29 1.83
CA LEU A 3 -16.22 9.14 1.77
C LEU A 3 -16.79 7.84 2.34
N LYS A 4 -17.80 7.93 3.22
CA LYS A 4 -18.51 6.76 3.74
C LYS A 4 -19.48 6.21 2.70
N GLU A 5 -20.23 7.08 2.03
CA GLU A 5 -21.15 6.73 0.93
C GLU A 5 -20.41 6.12 -0.25
N LEU A 6 -19.21 6.63 -0.56
CA LEU A 6 -18.32 6.10 -1.60
C LEU A 6 -17.58 4.81 -1.19
N GLY A 7 -17.83 4.27 0.01
CA GLY A 7 -17.31 2.98 0.46
C GLY A 7 -15.86 2.96 0.96
N TYR A 8 -15.22 4.13 1.18
CA TYR A 8 -13.83 4.18 1.68
C TYR A 8 -13.72 4.06 3.21
N TYR A 9 -14.78 4.42 3.94
CA TYR A 9 -14.82 4.34 5.39
C TYR A 9 -15.09 2.90 5.85
N LYS A 10 -14.17 2.35 6.66
CA LYS A 10 -14.34 1.06 7.36
C LYS A 10 -14.14 1.27 8.85
N GLU A 11 -14.88 0.54 9.67
CA GLU A 11 -14.78 0.56 11.14
C GLU A 11 -13.66 -0.39 11.62
N ASP A 12 -12.44 -0.14 11.14
CA ASP A 12 -11.27 -0.98 11.44
C ASP A 12 -10.76 -0.80 12.88
N TYR A 13 -11.01 0.37 13.48
CA TYR A 13 -10.55 0.77 14.81
C TYR A 13 -11.70 1.35 15.63
N GLN A 14 -11.57 1.35 16.97
CA GLN A 14 -12.52 2.02 17.85
C GLN A 14 -12.54 3.55 17.65
N SER A 15 -11.42 4.13 17.21
CA SER A 15 -11.30 5.57 16.96
C SER A 15 -11.90 5.95 15.60
N GLN A 16 -12.94 6.78 15.62
CA GLN A 16 -13.55 7.35 14.42
C GLN A 16 -12.57 8.23 13.63
N ASP A 17 -11.70 8.96 14.31
CA ASP A 17 -10.68 9.81 13.67
C ASP A 17 -9.69 8.96 12.84
N ILE A 18 -9.25 7.82 13.40
CA ILE A 18 -8.38 6.88 12.67
C ILE A 18 -9.14 6.30 11.47
N ASN A 19 -10.39 5.89 11.64
CA ASN A 19 -11.19 5.33 10.54
C ASN A 19 -11.45 6.36 9.42
N MET A 20 -11.74 7.61 9.79
CA MET A 20 -11.91 8.69 8.83
C MET A 20 -10.61 8.99 8.10
N ARG A 21 -9.48 9.06 8.81
CA ARG A 21 -8.16 9.22 8.19
C ARG A 21 -7.84 8.08 7.23
N ASN A 22 -8.17 6.84 7.60
CA ASN A 22 -8.01 5.67 6.74
C ASN A 22 -8.88 5.76 5.48
N ALA A 23 -10.10 6.28 5.60
CA ALA A 23 -10.95 6.57 4.44
C ALA A 23 -10.29 7.58 3.49
N ILE A 24 -9.66 8.64 4.03
CA ILE A 24 -8.94 9.65 3.23
C ILE A 24 -7.78 9.01 2.46
N VAL A 25 -6.91 8.25 3.11
CA VAL A 25 -5.75 7.64 2.43
C VAL A 25 -6.17 6.58 1.40
N ARG A 26 -7.24 5.83 1.67
CA ARG A 26 -7.83 4.89 0.68
C ARG A 26 -8.34 5.63 -0.55
N PHE A 27 -9.10 6.71 -0.34
CA PHE A 27 -9.58 7.57 -1.41
C PHE A 27 -8.43 8.17 -2.24
N GLN A 28 -7.40 8.70 -1.59
CA GLN A 28 -6.21 9.22 -2.26
C GLN A 28 -5.53 8.14 -3.12
N SER A 29 -5.37 6.92 -2.57
CA SER A 29 -4.73 5.83 -3.29
C SER A 29 -5.55 5.34 -4.49
N ASP A 30 -6.88 5.24 -4.38
CA ASP A 30 -7.75 4.79 -5.48
C ASP A 30 -7.71 5.75 -6.68
N LEU A 31 -7.47 7.04 -6.40
CA LEU A 31 -7.36 8.10 -7.40
C LEU A 31 -5.91 8.49 -7.77
N ASN A 32 -4.91 7.67 -7.47
CA ASN A 32 -3.50 7.96 -7.80
C ASN A 32 -2.98 9.30 -7.25
N LEU A 33 -3.58 9.84 -6.20
CA LEU A 33 -3.09 11.05 -5.54
C LEU A 33 -1.87 10.70 -4.67
N ASN A 34 -1.09 11.71 -4.30
CA ASN A 34 -0.10 11.53 -3.24
C ASN A 34 -0.83 11.19 -1.94
N VAL A 35 -0.56 10.01 -1.38
CA VAL A 35 -1.19 9.55 -0.16
C VAL A 35 -0.48 10.19 1.04
N ASP A 36 -1.13 11.13 1.70
CA ASP A 36 -0.59 11.84 2.88
C ASP A 36 -1.57 11.88 4.08
N GLY A 37 -2.83 11.51 3.86
CA GLY A 37 -3.88 11.53 4.88
C GLY A 37 -4.43 12.93 5.18
N SER A 38 -4.02 13.96 4.44
CA SER A 38 -4.57 15.31 4.51
C SER A 38 -5.72 15.49 3.51
N PHE A 39 -6.74 16.26 3.87
CA PHE A 39 -7.84 16.57 2.97
C PHE A 39 -7.74 18.00 2.43
N GLY A 40 -6.77 18.22 1.54
CA GLY A 40 -6.52 19.52 0.91
C GLY A 40 -7.32 19.77 -0.37
N LYS A 41 -6.96 20.85 -1.08
CA LYS A 41 -7.61 21.28 -2.34
C LYS A 41 -7.63 20.19 -3.42
N ILE A 42 -6.56 19.41 -3.52
CA ILE A 42 -6.44 18.32 -4.51
C ILE A 42 -7.44 17.20 -4.19
N SER A 43 -7.50 16.76 -2.93
CA SER A 43 -8.48 15.76 -2.46
C SER A 43 -9.92 16.25 -2.67
N LEU A 44 -10.19 17.53 -2.43
CA LEU A 44 -11.51 18.12 -2.65
C LEU A 44 -11.92 18.09 -4.13
N LYS A 45 -11.05 18.56 -5.05
CA LYS A 45 -11.32 18.49 -6.51
C LYS A 45 -11.54 17.06 -7.00
N ALA A 46 -10.76 16.12 -6.46
CA ALA A 46 -10.90 14.71 -6.79
C ALA A 46 -12.25 14.16 -6.28
N LEU A 47 -12.70 14.60 -5.10
CA LEU A 47 -13.98 14.19 -4.52
C LEU A 47 -15.15 14.74 -5.35
N GLU A 48 -15.10 16.00 -5.77
CA GLU A 48 -16.09 16.61 -6.65
C GLU A 48 -16.28 15.78 -7.94
N LYS A 49 -15.18 15.36 -8.57
CA LYS A 49 -15.24 14.47 -9.75
C LYS A 49 -15.88 13.12 -9.42
N ARG A 50 -15.47 12.48 -8.32
CA ARG A 50 -16.00 11.18 -7.88
C ARG A 50 -17.47 11.23 -7.48
N MET A 51 -17.97 12.40 -7.06
CA MET A 51 -19.39 12.60 -6.76
C MET A 51 -20.23 12.83 -8.03
N ILE A 52 -19.63 13.34 -9.11
CA ILE A 52 -20.30 13.47 -10.41
C ILE A 52 -20.35 12.12 -11.13
N ASP A 53 -19.26 11.36 -11.07
CA ASP A 53 -19.16 10.00 -11.59
C ASP A 53 -18.56 9.08 -10.51
N GLU A 54 -19.42 8.27 -9.90
CA GLU A 54 -19.06 7.33 -8.84
C GLU A 54 -18.09 6.24 -9.30
N ASN A 55 -17.87 6.09 -10.62
CA ASN A 55 -16.92 5.14 -11.19
C ASN A 55 -15.61 5.81 -11.65
N PHE A 56 -15.53 7.14 -11.64
CA PHE A 56 -14.35 7.89 -12.03
C PHE A 56 -13.09 7.46 -11.27
N LYS A 57 -12.10 6.91 -11.97
CA LYS A 57 -10.76 6.62 -11.45
C LYS A 57 -9.73 7.09 -12.47
N TYR A 58 -8.57 7.53 -11.97
CA TYR A 58 -7.45 7.82 -12.87
C TYR A 58 -6.87 6.51 -13.38
N PRO A 59 -6.64 6.38 -14.70
CA PRO A 59 -6.15 5.16 -15.29
C PRO A 59 -4.70 4.91 -14.87
N ASP A 60 -4.35 3.64 -14.79
CA ASP A 60 -2.97 3.20 -14.84
C ASP A 60 -2.73 2.64 -16.23
N ASP A 61 -1.66 3.09 -16.87
CA ASP A 61 -1.21 2.51 -18.14
C ASP A 61 0.00 1.62 -17.89
N VAL A 62 -0.03 0.42 -18.47
CA VAL A 62 1.05 -0.55 -18.36
C VAL A 62 1.43 -1.04 -19.77
N ASP A 63 2.66 -0.76 -20.19
CA ASP A 63 3.15 -1.16 -21.51
C ASP A 63 3.42 -2.66 -21.56
N ASN A 64 4.30 -3.12 -20.67
CA ASN A 64 4.84 -4.47 -20.64
C ASN A 64 4.72 -5.06 -19.23
N PRO A 65 3.54 -5.58 -18.85
CA PRO A 65 3.39 -6.22 -17.55
C PRO A 65 4.31 -7.45 -17.46
N PRO A 66 4.83 -7.79 -16.27
CA PRO A 66 5.71 -8.95 -16.10
C PRO A 66 4.99 -10.29 -16.35
N THR A 67 3.66 -10.29 -16.37
CA THR A 67 2.80 -11.46 -16.55
C THR A 67 1.41 -11.00 -16.97
N ASP A 68 0.63 -11.88 -17.61
CA ASP A 68 -0.81 -11.71 -17.82
C ASP A 68 -1.65 -12.03 -16.57
N LYS A 69 -1.02 -12.67 -15.57
CA LYS A 69 -1.60 -12.99 -14.25
C LYS A 69 -1.41 -11.85 -13.26
N GLU A 70 -1.55 -12.16 -11.98
CA GLU A 70 -1.48 -11.18 -10.91
C GLU A 70 -0.05 -10.76 -10.54
N TRP A 71 0.12 -9.47 -10.24
CA TRP A 71 1.39 -8.87 -9.83
C TRP A 71 1.15 -7.58 -9.03
N ILE A 72 2.21 -7.07 -8.39
CA ILE A 72 2.16 -5.90 -7.51
C ILE A 72 3.13 -4.83 -8.00
N VAL A 73 2.71 -3.57 -7.92
CA VAL A 73 3.58 -2.39 -7.99
C VAL A 73 3.53 -1.64 -6.67
N ILE A 74 4.69 -1.19 -6.20
CA ILE A 74 4.84 -0.25 -5.10
C ILE A 74 5.40 1.06 -5.68
N ASN A 75 4.54 2.08 -5.76
CA ASN A 75 4.94 3.44 -6.10
C ASN A 75 5.33 4.19 -4.83
N LYS A 76 6.64 4.34 -4.64
CA LYS A 76 7.26 4.98 -3.47
C LYS A 76 6.97 6.48 -3.38
N THR A 77 6.87 7.16 -4.52
CA THR A 77 6.60 8.60 -4.58
C THR A 77 5.19 8.90 -4.11
N LYS A 78 4.20 8.14 -4.63
CA LYS A 78 2.78 8.33 -4.31
C LYS A 78 2.33 7.61 -3.04
N ARG A 79 3.14 6.66 -2.53
CA ARG A 79 2.83 5.76 -1.40
C ARG A 79 1.58 4.90 -1.68
N ILE A 80 1.59 4.27 -2.85
CA ILE A 80 0.51 3.40 -3.32
C ILE A 80 1.06 2.02 -3.63
N LEU A 81 0.38 0.98 -3.16
CA LEU A 81 0.49 -0.38 -3.66
C LEU A 81 -0.65 -0.62 -4.65
N THR A 82 -0.34 -1.00 -5.87
CA THR A 82 -1.35 -1.42 -6.86
C THR A 82 -1.22 -2.92 -7.11
N TYR A 83 -2.32 -3.64 -6.99
CA TYR A 83 -2.47 -5.03 -7.36
C TYR A 83 -3.13 -5.10 -8.74
N TYR A 84 -2.44 -5.73 -9.69
CA TYR A 84 -2.87 -5.84 -11.08
C TYR A 84 -3.16 -7.28 -11.47
N ARG A 85 -3.91 -7.46 -12.57
CA ARG A 85 -3.92 -8.66 -13.41
C ARG A 85 -3.61 -8.26 -14.84
N GLY A 86 -2.48 -8.69 -15.39
CA GLY A 86 -2.02 -8.19 -16.67
C GLY A 86 -1.89 -6.66 -16.63
N LYS A 87 -2.69 -5.94 -17.42
CA LYS A 87 -2.73 -4.47 -17.43
C LYS A 87 -3.85 -3.88 -16.56
N GLU A 88 -4.77 -4.72 -16.09
CA GLU A 88 -5.95 -4.28 -15.33
C GLU A 88 -5.58 -3.99 -13.88
N VAL A 89 -6.01 -2.83 -13.37
CA VAL A 89 -5.97 -2.51 -11.93
C VAL A 89 -7.07 -3.31 -11.24
N ILE A 90 -6.69 -4.23 -10.36
CA ILE A 90 -7.65 -4.93 -9.50
C ILE A 90 -7.95 -4.08 -8.26
N LYS A 91 -6.90 -3.56 -7.60
CA LYS A 91 -7.08 -2.69 -6.42
C LYS A 91 -5.84 -1.87 -6.09
N LYS A 92 -6.06 -0.71 -5.47
CA LYS A 92 -5.02 0.17 -4.93
C LYS A 92 -5.15 0.28 -3.43
N TYR A 93 -4.01 0.35 -2.74
CA TYR A 93 -3.94 0.43 -1.30
C TYR A 93 -2.95 1.51 -0.87
N PRO A 94 -3.27 2.28 0.18
CA PRO A 94 -2.32 3.23 0.75
C PRO A 94 -1.25 2.48 1.55
N ILE A 95 -0.01 2.93 1.46
CA ILE A 95 1.11 2.34 2.20
C ILE A 95 1.89 3.36 3.02
N ALA A 96 2.73 2.87 3.91
CA ALA A 96 3.90 3.60 4.38
C ALA A 96 5.19 2.86 4.00
N GLN A 97 6.26 3.61 3.78
CA GLN A 97 7.56 3.09 3.38
C GLN A 97 8.65 3.42 4.41
N GLY A 98 9.91 3.10 4.07
CA GLY A 98 11.07 3.42 4.89
C GLY A 98 11.15 4.90 5.26
N LYS A 99 11.50 5.19 6.52
CA LYS A 99 11.69 6.57 7.03
C LYS A 99 12.68 7.37 6.19
N ASN A 100 13.72 6.70 5.71
CA ASN A 100 14.51 7.17 4.57
C ASN A 100 14.01 6.40 3.33
N PRO A 101 13.57 7.08 2.26
CA PRO A 101 13.11 6.42 1.04
C PRO A 101 14.11 5.43 0.43
N SER A 102 15.40 5.55 0.71
CA SER A 102 16.42 4.58 0.26
C SER A 102 16.36 3.23 0.99
N TYR A 103 15.71 3.16 2.15
CA TYR A 103 15.60 1.91 2.93
C TYR A 103 14.61 0.93 2.32
N THR A 104 13.61 1.43 1.60
CA THR A 104 12.74 0.59 0.76
C THR A 104 13.42 0.43 -0.60
N PRO A 105 13.94 -0.78 -0.92
CA PRO A 105 14.77 -1.00 -2.10
C PRO A 105 13.94 -0.84 -3.37
N GLU A 106 14.56 -0.27 -4.40
CA GLU A 106 13.98 -0.27 -5.74
C GLU A 106 14.46 -1.50 -6.51
N GLY A 107 13.57 -2.07 -7.31
CA GLY A 107 13.88 -3.24 -8.12
C GLY A 107 12.65 -4.04 -8.49
N LYS A 108 12.91 -5.14 -9.20
CA LYS A 108 11.91 -6.14 -9.58
C LYS A 108 12.15 -7.39 -8.72
N PHE A 109 11.15 -7.74 -7.93
CA PHE A 109 11.19 -8.79 -6.92
C PHE A 109 10.02 -9.75 -7.11
N THR A 110 9.87 -10.69 -6.16
CA THR A 110 8.72 -11.58 -6.06
C THR A 110 8.30 -11.75 -4.60
N ILE A 111 7.08 -12.23 -4.35
CA ILE A 111 6.68 -12.71 -3.03
C ILE A 111 7.28 -14.10 -2.80
N VAL A 112 8.07 -14.29 -1.75
CA VAL A 112 8.78 -15.57 -1.49
C VAL A 112 8.30 -16.31 -0.25
N ASN A 113 7.62 -15.62 0.66
CA ASN A 113 6.98 -16.26 1.82
C ASN A 113 5.76 -15.46 2.28
N LYS A 114 4.88 -16.13 3.03
CA LYS A 114 3.67 -15.57 3.63
C LYS A 114 3.52 -16.10 5.05
N MET A 115 3.19 -15.23 6.00
CA MET A 115 2.96 -15.63 7.40
C MET A 115 1.71 -14.95 7.95
N VAL A 116 0.87 -15.73 8.62
CA VAL A 116 -0.22 -15.26 9.47
C VAL A 116 0.32 -15.04 10.87
N ASN A 117 -0.02 -13.92 11.50
CA ASN A 117 0.41 -13.55 12.85
C ASN A 117 1.93 -13.69 13.04
N PRO A 118 2.75 -13.01 12.21
CA PRO A 118 4.20 -13.13 12.26
C PRO A 118 4.75 -12.65 13.61
N ARG A 119 5.73 -13.36 14.17
CA ARG A 119 6.50 -12.85 15.32
C ARG A 119 7.40 -11.71 14.85
N TRP A 120 7.43 -10.60 15.58
CA TRP A 120 8.41 -9.54 15.34
C TRP A 120 9.65 -9.73 16.21
N GLY A 121 10.81 -9.90 15.58
CA GLY A 121 12.09 -10.15 16.27
C GLY A 121 12.73 -8.92 16.93
N GLY A 122 12.04 -7.78 17.01
CA GLY A 122 12.57 -6.56 17.63
C GLY A 122 13.52 -5.74 16.75
N ALA A 123 13.90 -6.26 15.58
CA ALA A 123 14.80 -5.61 14.61
C ALA A 123 16.12 -5.08 15.21
N GLY A 124 16.58 -5.67 16.33
CA GLY A 124 17.76 -5.23 17.08
C GLY A 124 17.59 -3.92 17.84
N ILE A 125 16.39 -3.33 17.86
CA ILE A 125 16.11 -2.01 18.47
C ILE A 125 15.06 -2.06 19.59
N ALA A 126 14.38 -3.19 19.76
CA ALA A 126 13.35 -3.37 20.78
C ALA A 126 13.22 -4.84 21.19
N THR A 127 12.48 -5.08 22.27
CA THR A 127 12.12 -6.42 22.70
C THR A 127 11.23 -7.10 21.65
N PRO A 128 11.45 -8.39 21.33
CA PRO A 128 10.59 -9.13 20.43
C PRO A 128 9.12 -9.14 20.89
N VAL A 129 8.20 -9.05 19.94
CA VAL A 129 6.76 -9.10 20.19
C VAL A 129 6.19 -10.37 19.56
N ALA A 130 5.36 -11.08 20.32
CA ALA A 130 4.73 -12.32 19.87
C ALA A 130 3.78 -12.07 18.68
N GLY A 131 3.61 -13.10 17.85
CA GLY A 131 2.62 -13.10 16.78
C GLY A 131 1.20 -12.96 17.33
N GLY A 132 0.34 -12.25 16.61
CA GLY A 132 -1.08 -12.05 16.99
C GLY A 132 -1.32 -11.01 18.09
N SER A 133 -0.26 -10.40 18.65
CA SER A 133 -0.41 -9.27 19.57
C SER A 133 -0.83 -8.00 18.82
N PRO A 134 -1.78 -7.20 19.34
CA PRO A 134 -2.11 -5.88 18.79
C PRO A 134 -0.92 -4.92 18.75
N GLU A 135 0.05 -5.10 19.65
CA GLU A 135 1.26 -4.29 19.75
C GLU A 135 2.34 -4.70 18.74
N ASN A 136 2.12 -5.75 17.96
CA ASN A 136 3.10 -6.25 17.02
C ASN A 136 3.29 -5.28 15.83
N PRO A 137 4.50 -4.72 15.62
CA PRO A 137 4.74 -3.77 14.53
C PRO A 137 4.56 -4.35 13.12
N LEU A 138 4.54 -5.69 12.98
CA LEU A 138 4.26 -6.37 11.72
C LEU A 138 2.75 -6.54 11.45
N GLY A 139 1.89 -6.28 12.44
CA GLY A 139 0.47 -6.58 12.37
C GLY A 139 0.20 -8.07 12.22
N TYR A 140 -0.87 -8.42 11.50
CA TYR A 140 -1.39 -9.79 11.45
C TYR A 140 -1.01 -10.58 10.19
N ARG A 141 -0.42 -9.94 9.18
CA ARG A 141 0.00 -10.60 7.92
C ARG A 141 1.35 -10.08 7.49
N TRP A 142 2.15 -10.99 6.95
CA TRP A 142 3.44 -10.70 6.34
C TRP A 142 3.53 -11.37 4.96
N MET A 143 3.99 -10.62 3.98
CA MET A 143 4.35 -11.12 2.65
C MET A 143 5.79 -10.69 2.34
N GLY A 144 6.71 -11.64 2.41
CA GLY A 144 8.14 -11.38 2.24
C GLY A 144 8.49 -11.13 0.78
N VAL A 145 9.15 -10.01 0.51
CA VAL A 145 9.66 -9.65 -0.82
C VAL A 145 11.05 -10.26 -0.99
N SER A 146 11.36 -10.85 -2.15
CA SER A 146 12.59 -11.62 -2.42
C SER A 146 13.91 -10.89 -2.18
N TYR A 147 13.88 -9.59 -1.91
CA TYR A 147 15.02 -8.82 -1.45
C TYR A 147 15.69 -9.47 -0.23
N LYS A 148 16.99 -9.79 -0.37
CA LYS A 148 17.80 -10.49 0.64
C LYS A 148 17.11 -11.76 1.18
N GLY A 149 16.44 -12.51 0.31
CA GLY A 149 15.88 -13.82 0.64
C GLY A 149 14.52 -13.80 1.34
N GLY A 150 13.82 -12.67 1.41
CA GLY A 150 12.43 -12.65 1.89
C GLY A 150 12.20 -12.34 3.36
N GLY A 151 13.27 -12.21 4.16
CA GLY A 151 13.19 -11.93 5.60
C GLY A 151 13.43 -10.47 5.97
N SER A 152 14.03 -9.67 5.08
CA SER A 152 14.45 -8.29 5.40
C SER A 152 13.42 -7.22 5.06
N ILE A 153 12.68 -7.41 3.96
CA ILE A 153 11.66 -6.46 3.47
C ILE A 153 10.39 -7.25 3.20
N GLY A 154 9.27 -6.76 3.72
CA GLY A 154 7.96 -7.36 3.51
C GLY A 154 6.88 -6.31 3.35
N ILE A 155 5.77 -6.73 2.74
CA ILE A 155 4.49 -6.04 2.78
C ILE A 155 3.73 -6.62 3.97
N HIS A 156 3.38 -5.79 4.94
CA HIS A 156 2.80 -6.26 6.20
C HIS A 156 1.82 -5.26 6.80
N GLY A 157 1.11 -5.69 7.84
CA GLY A 157 0.21 -4.85 8.64
C GLY A 157 0.95 -3.81 9.48
N ASN A 158 0.35 -3.30 10.54
CA ASN A 158 1.06 -2.42 11.48
C ASN A 158 0.32 -2.25 12.81
N ASN A 159 0.99 -1.69 13.82
CA ASN A 159 0.41 -1.29 15.11
C ASN A 159 0.30 0.24 15.28
N SER A 160 0.59 1.02 14.23
CA SER A 160 0.61 2.49 14.25
C SER A 160 -0.16 3.03 13.03
N PRO A 161 -1.51 2.95 13.04
CA PRO A 161 -2.33 3.13 11.83
C PRO A 161 -2.16 4.51 11.18
N THR A 162 -1.86 5.53 11.96
CA THR A 162 -1.59 6.89 11.49
C THR A 162 -0.30 7.00 10.66
N SER A 163 0.59 5.99 10.69
CA SER A 163 1.80 5.96 9.88
C SER A 163 1.53 5.79 8.38
N ILE A 164 0.38 5.23 7.99
CA ILE A 164 0.02 5.02 6.58
C ILE A 164 -0.08 6.37 5.85
N GLY A 165 0.59 6.49 4.70
CA GLY A 165 0.77 7.76 3.99
C GLY A 165 2.00 8.57 4.43
N THR A 166 2.93 7.97 5.20
CA THR A 166 4.18 8.62 5.63
C THR A 166 5.42 7.75 5.38
N ASN A 167 6.60 8.31 5.63
CA ASN A 167 7.87 7.57 5.67
C ASN A 167 8.17 7.20 7.13
N ALA A 168 7.94 5.95 7.53
CA ALA A 168 7.94 5.56 8.95
C ALA A 168 8.68 4.26 9.28
N SER A 169 8.90 3.37 8.30
CA SER A 169 9.41 2.03 8.58
C SER A 169 10.95 1.96 8.52
N LEU A 170 11.51 0.79 8.81
CA LEU A 170 12.92 0.46 8.59
C LEU A 170 13.20 -0.05 7.16
N GLY A 171 12.24 0.11 6.24
CA GLY A 171 12.34 -0.31 4.84
C GLY A 171 11.14 -1.13 4.36
N CYS A 172 10.43 -1.80 5.28
CA CYS A 172 9.22 -2.57 4.95
C CYS A 172 8.06 -1.68 4.47
N ILE A 173 7.14 -2.29 3.73
CA ILE A 173 5.92 -1.66 3.24
C ILE A 173 4.81 -1.95 4.24
N ARG A 174 4.36 -0.93 4.98
CA ARG A 174 3.26 -1.05 5.95
C ARG A 174 1.93 -0.77 5.28
N MET A 175 0.90 -1.51 5.68
CA MET A 175 -0.48 -1.37 5.21
C MET A 175 -1.43 -1.33 6.40
N ILE A 176 -2.64 -0.79 6.18
CA ILE A 176 -3.76 -0.93 7.13
C ILE A 176 -4.04 -2.43 7.32
N ASN A 177 -4.27 -2.88 8.57
CA ASN A 177 -4.41 -4.30 8.87
C ASN A 177 -5.50 -5.00 8.04
N SER A 178 -6.71 -4.42 7.93
CA SER A 178 -7.78 -5.01 7.11
C SER A 178 -7.46 -5.04 5.62
N ASP A 179 -6.67 -4.09 5.12
CA ASP A 179 -6.28 -4.03 3.72
C ASP A 179 -5.19 -5.05 3.38
N VAL A 180 -4.21 -5.27 4.27
CA VAL A 180 -3.20 -6.33 4.08
C VAL A 180 -3.81 -7.72 4.24
N GLU A 181 -4.80 -7.89 5.11
CA GLU A 181 -5.53 -9.15 5.25
C GLU A 181 -6.26 -9.51 3.98
N GLU A 182 -6.97 -8.55 3.40
CA GLU A 182 -7.63 -8.71 2.10
C GLU A 182 -6.63 -9.07 0.99
N LEU A 183 -5.53 -8.30 0.86
CA LEU A 183 -4.50 -8.57 -0.14
C LEU A 183 -3.83 -9.93 0.06
N PHE A 184 -3.61 -10.32 1.32
CA PHE A 184 -2.98 -11.59 1.67
C PHE A 184 -3.79 -12.79 1.17
N GLU A 185 -5.11 -12.75 1.16
CA GLU A 185 -5.93 -13.87 0.69
C GLU A 185 -5.76 -14.12 -0.83
N VAL A 186 -5.57 -13.07 -1.62
CA VAL A 186 -5.51 -13.17 -3.09
C VAL A 186 -4.09 -13.31 -3.65
N VAL A 187 -3.07 -12.79 -2.93
CA VAL A 187 -1.68 -12.84 -3.38
C VAL A 187 -1.09 -14.23 -3.24
N LYS A 188 -0.53 -14.76 -4.32
CA LYS A 188 0.17 -16.05 -4.37
C LYS A 188 1.68 -15.87 -4.19
N LEU A 189 2.38 -16.95 -3.83
CA LEU A 189 3.84 -16.97 -3.88
C LEU A 189 4.31 -16.81 -5.34
N ASN A 190 5.53 -16.29 -5.49
CA ASN A 190 6.24 -16.04 -6.73
C ASN A 190 5.60 -14.99 -7.67
N ILE A 191 4.52 -14.32 -7.27
CA ILE A 191 4.00 -13.21 -8.09
C ILE A 191 5.04 -12.07 -8.14
N PRO A 192 5.20 -11.39 -9.28
CA PRO A 192 6.10 -10.25 -9.41
C PRO A 192 5.71 -9.08 -8.49
N VAL A 193 6.72 -8.41 -7.95
CA VAL A 193 6.58 -7.19 -7.16
C VAL A 193 7.60 -6.17 -7.68
N TRP A 194 7.12 -5.10 -8.31
CA TRP A 194 8.00 -4.02 -8.78
C TRP A 194 7.93 -2.87 -7.79
N ILE A 195 9.10 -2.41 -7.32
CA ILE A 195 9.20 -1.33 -6.33
C ILE A 195 10.04 -0.21 -6.95
N GLY A 196 9.48 1.00 -7.03
CA GLY A 196 10.17 2.13 -7.65
C GLY A 196 9.60 3.48 -7.24
N SER A 197 10.38 4.54 -7.44
CA SER A 197 9.86 5.90 -7.54
C SER A 197 8.92 6.02 -8.75
N HIS A 198 8.13 7.09 -8.82
CA HIS A 198 7.26 7.34 -9.98
C HIS A 198 8.05 7.36 -11.30
N GLU A 199 9.17 8.08 -11.34
CA GLU A 199 10.07 8.14 -12.51
C GLU A 199 10.64 6.76 -12.87
N LYS A 200 11.05 5.97 -11.87
CA LYS A 200 11.58 4.62 -12.11
C LYS A 200 10.52 3.69 -12.68
N LEU A 201 9.29 3.78 -12.19
CA LEU A 201 8.16 3.01 -12.70
C LEU A 201 7.81 3.39 -14.14
N GLN A 202 7.84 4.69 -14.48
CA GLN A 202 7.68 5.14 -15.87
C GLN A 202 8.77 4.57 -16.80
N GLN A 203 10.03 4.52 -16.34
CA GLN A 203 11.11 3.85 -17.09
C GLN A 203 10.86 2.34 -17.30
N TRP A 204 10.04 1.71 -16.46
CA TRP A 204 9.63 0.32 -16.61
C TRP A 204 8.28 0.16 -17.32
N GLY A 205 7.69 1.24 -17.85
CA GLY A 205 6.43 1.21 -18.57
C GLY A 205 5.20 1.08 -17.67
N VAL A 206 5.26 1.61 -16.44
CA VAL A 206 4.11 1.71 -15.52
C VAL A 206 3.83 3.17 -15.21
N TYR A 207 2.65 3.64 -15.61
CA TYR A 207 2.23 5.03 -15.51
C TYR A 207 1.01 5.14 -14.58
N ASN A 208 1.21 5.55 -13.33
CA ASN A 208 0.12 5.84 -12.39
C ASN A 208 -0.32 7.30 -12.56
N ASN A 209 -1.18 7.59 -13.53
CA ASN A 209 -1.52 8.96 -13.91
C ASN A 209 -2.37 9.68 -12.84
N SER A 210 -2.20 11.00 -12.71
CA SER A 210 -3.05 11.90 -11.92
C SER A 210 -3.16 13.25 -12.63
N TYR A 211 -4.36 13.74 -12.95
CA TYR A 211 -4.57 15.01 -13.69
C TYR A 211 -4.33 16.28 -12.84
N ILE A 212 -3.63 16.19 -11.71
CA ILE A 212 -3.45 17.32 -10.81
C ILE A 212 -1.97 17.49 -10.50
N ASP A 213 -1.23 17.95 -11.52
CA ASP A 213 -0.02 18.77 -11.37
C ASP A 213 -0.31 20.15 -11.97
#